data_AF-A0A1L8SV18-F1
#
_entry.id   AF-A0A1L8SV18-F1
#
_cell.length_a   1.000
_cell.length_b   1.000
_cell.length_c   1.000
_cell.angle_alpha   90.00
_cell.angle_beta   90.00
_cell.angle_gamma   90.00
#
_symmetry.space_group_name_H-M   'P 1'
#
loop_
_entity.id
_entity.type
_entity.pdbx_description
1 polymer ?
#
loop_
_entity_poly.entity_id
_entity_poly.type
_entity_poly.pdbx_seq_one_letter_code
_entity_poly.pdbx_strand_id
1 'polypeptide(L)'
;MPHTAEATIPVLGEGDFAFGAASRQQPKTTEEYIKVLAQQVKSYNEKTSTLWLNNTKTNQLLIAQDIKTKKIYRIEPDGRYKTITSDELDKLGGRQMKLNGDWAQLKKDGASGAVVAVDPAALTNYYTFQRYEHLGTYDPFITYAHELFHAIPQETWKKTTYGNTERDERLDDSTARRTRMLLQQQLTLAISDPPNREAHIKDALATYKAYQKNDQKDYQATLLSDRLEGTAYYYELKASLYAGYPDTIKTDDDVYRALSVILKDDNPAYRDSGATIEGYAIGGYSAILLDLLAKEQNQDPNSWKKTIEENGETTPLTLLEQKFENTPLPEAKAIPSEKKYKEWLKQTDNINPKGNGPENIFNLAYGILY
;
A
#
# COMPACT_ATOMS: atom_id res chain seq x y z
N MET A 1 1.22 5.68 -22.19
CA MET A 1 0.56 4.61 -21.41
C MET A 1 -0.22 3.70 -22.35
N PRO A 2 0.08 2.40 -22.36
CA PRO A 2 -0.79 1.38 -22.93
C PRO A 2 -2.20 1.50 -22.35
N HIS A 3 -3.21 1.16 -23.13
CA HIS A 3 -4.61 1.38 -22.77
C HIS A 3 -5.41 0.10 -22.95
N THR A 4 -6.17 -0.28 -21.93
CA THR A 4 -7.19 -1.33 -22.01
C THR A 4 -8.52 -0.82 -21.47
N ALA A 5 -9.59 -1.04 -22.23
CA ALA A 5 -10.95 -0.66 -21.86
C ALA A 5 -11.66 -1.74 -21.02
N GLU A 6 -11.02 -2.89 -20.83
CA GLU A 6 -11.57 -4.05 -20.11
C GLU A 6 -10.62 -4.52 -19.01
N ALA A 7 -11.19 -5.10 -17.96
CA ALA A 7 -10.41 -5.71 -16.88
C ALA A 7 -9.65 -6.94 -17.41
N THR A 8 -8.35 -7.00 -17.13
CA THR A 8 -7.51 -8.15 -17.46
C THR A 8 -7.38 -9.13 -16.29
N ILE A 9 -7.78 -8.70 -15.09
CA ILE A 9 -7.86 -9.51 -13.87
C ILE A 9 -9.33 -9.83 -13.59
N PRO A 10 -9.68 -11.10 -13.31
CA PRO A 10 -11.05 -11.49 -12.97
C PRO A 10 -11.50 -10.91 -11.63
N VAL A 11 -12.79 -11.00 -11.34
CA VAL A 11 -13.32 -10.73 -10.00
C VAL A 11 -12.70 -11.73 -9.01
N LEU A 12 -12.09 -11.21 -7.95
CA LEU A 12 -11.61 -12.02 -6.83
C LEU A 12 -12.74 -12.11 -5.80
N GLY A 13 -13.14 -13.30 -5.38
CA GLY A 13 -14.30 -13.42 -4.49
C GLY A 13 -14.44 -14.78 -3.82
N GLU A 14 -15.03 -14.76 -2.63
CA GLU A 14 -15.42 -15.95 -1.87
C GLU A 14 -16.70 -15.62 -1.07
N GLY A 15 -17.78 -16.38 -1.31
CA GLY A 15 -19.09 -16.09 -0.72
C GLY A 15 -19.65 -14.74 -1.17
N ASP A 16 -19.99 -13.88 -0.21
CA ASP A 16 -20.56 -12.55 -0.46
C ASP A 16 -19.51 -11.47 -0.79
N PHE A 17 -18.23 -11.84 -0.88
CA PHE A 17 -17.18 -10.91 -1.27
C PHE A 17 -16.89 -10.93 -2.77
N ALA A 18 -16.78 -9.72 -3.34
CA ALA A 18 -16.30 -9.49 -4.69
C ALA A 18 -15.36 -8.27 -4.67
N PHE A 19 -14.13 -8.47 -5.13
CA PHE A 19 -13.04 -7.49 -5.13
C PHE A 19 -12.46 -7.26 -6.53
N GLY A 20 -11.69 -6.19 -6.67
CA GLY A 20 -11.02 -5.81 -7.91
C GLY A 20 -11.86 -4.93 -8.83
N ALA A 21 -11.20 -4.34 -9.83
CA ALA A 21 -11.84 -3.41 -10.76
C ALA A 21 -12.97 -4.05 -11.57
N ALA A 22 -12.91 -5.37 -11.81
CA ALA A 22 -13.95 -6.12 -12.50
C ALA A 22 -15.25 -6.28 -11.68
N SER A 23 -15.19 -6.09 -10.36
CA SER A 23 -16.35 -6.30 -9.46
C SER A 23 -17.36 -5.15 -9.46
N ARG A 24 -17.02 -4.02 -10.07
CA ARG A 24 -17.82 -2.79 -10.00
C ARG A 24 -17.76 -1.99 -11.29
N GLN A 25 -18.76 -1.15 -11.51
CA GLN A 25 -18.76 -0.20 -12.61
C GLN A 25 -17.75 0.92 -12.35
N GLN A 26 -16.77 1.06 -13.24
CA GLN A 26 -15.75 2.10 -13.14
C GLN A 26 -16.27 3.46 -13.63
N PRO A 27 -15.87 4.57 -12.97
CA PRO A 27 -16.20 5.92 -13.43
C PRO A 27 -15.44 6.24 -14.72
N LYS A 28 -16.10 6.89 -15.67
CA LYS A 28 -15.52 7.23 -16.99
C LYS A 28 -15.13 8.69 -17.12
N THR A 29 -15.57 9.53 -16.19
CA THR A 29 -15.31 10.97 -16.16
C THR A 29 -14.83 11.41 -14.80
N THR A 30 -14.11 12.54 -14.75
CA THR A 30 -13.68 13.16 -13.50
C THR A 30 -14.87 13.39 -12.58
N GLU A 31 -15.97 13.96 -13.08
CA GLU A 31 -17.17 14.22 -12.29
C GLU A 31 -17.80 12.96 -11.65
N GLU A 32 -17.80 11.83 -12.38
CA GLU A 32 -18.24 10.55 -11.83
C GLU A 32 -17.26 10.05 -10.77
N TYR A 33 -15.95 10.14 -11.03
CA TYR A 33 -14.94 9.70 -10.09
C TYR A 33 -14.94 10.52 -8.79
N ILE A 34 -15.15 11.84 -8.85
CA ILE A 34 -15.23 12.68 -7.65
C ILE A 34 -16.33 12.21 -6.69
N LYS A 35 -17.44 11.65 -7.18
CA LYS A 35 -18.48 11.07 -6.31
C LYS A 35 -17.97 9.83 -5.57
N VAL A 36 -17.23 8.96 -6.26
CA VAL A 36 -16.61 7.77 -5.67
C VAL A 36 -15.58 8.20 -4.63
N LEU A 37 -14.68 9.11 -5.01
CA LEU A 37 -13.62 9.63 -4.14
C LEU A 37 -14.17 10.34 -2.90
N ALA A 38 -15.26 11.09 -3.04
CA ALA A 38 -15.90 11.75 -1.90
C ALA A 38 -16.46 10.76 -0.88
N GLN A 39 -17.06 9.65 -1.34
CA GLN A 39 -17.50 8.59 -0.44
C GLN A 39 -16.32 7.87 0.21
N GLN A 40 -15.23 7.63 -0.53
CA GLN A 40 -14.01 7.04 0.02
C GLN A 40 -13.39 7.92 1.12
N VAL A 41 -13.31 9.24 0.91
CA VAL A 41 -12.81 10.21 1.90
C VAL A 41 -13.70 10.23 3.15
N LYS A 42 -15.02 10.14 2.99
CA LYS A 42 -15.94 10.02 4.12
C LYS A 42 -15.66 8.76 4.95
N SER A 43 -15.68 7.60 4.31
CA SER A 43 -15.43 6.31 4.96
C SER A 43 -14.06 6.27 5.65
N TYR A 44 -13.04 6.85 5.00
CA TYR A 44 -11.70 6.99 5.58
C TYR A 44 -11.73 7.77 6.89
N ASN A 45 -12.33 8.97 6.89
CA ASN A 45 -12.37 9.84 8.06
C ASN A 45 -13.20 9.26 9.21
N GLU A 46 -14.25 8.50 8.91
CA GLU A 46 -15.03 7.76 9.91
C GLU A 46 -14.22 6.64 10.60
N LYS A 47 -13.18 6.12 9.93
CA LYS A 47 -12.31 5.03 10.43
C LYS A 47 -10.92 5.46 10.86
N THR A 48 -10.45 6.65 10.49
CA THR A 48 -9.05 7.10 10.65
C THR A 48 -8.52 6.93 12.08
N SER A 49 -9.36 7.19 13.09
CA SER A 49 -8.98 7.08 14.51
C SER A 49 -8.72 5.65 14.96
N THR A 50 -9.17 4.63 14.22
CA THR A 50 -8.99 3.21 14.53
C THR A 50 -7.95 2.53 13.64
N LEU A 51 -7.52 3.17 12.55
CA LEU A 51 -6.56 2.58 11.61
C LEU A 51 -5.13 2.49 12.19
N TRP A 52 -4.76 3.46 13.03
CA TRP A 52 -3.48 3.50 13.73
C TRP A 52 -3.63 3.96 15.19
N LEU A 53 -2.65 3.63 16.04
CA LEU A 53 -2.71 3.92 17.47
C LEU A 53 -2.79 5.43 17.73
N ASN A 54 -3.69 5.86 18.62
CA ASN A 54 -3.87 7.24 19.04
C ASN A 54 -3.96 8.28 17.90
N ASN A 55 -4.48 7.90 16.73
CA ASN A 55 -4.61 8.84 15.63
C ASN A 55 -5.71 9.87 15.92
N THR A 56 -5.30 11.00 16.50
CA THR A 56 -6.18 12.12 16.86
C THR A 56 -6.43 13.08 15.69
N LYS A 57 -5.65 12.96 14.61
CA LYS A 57 -5.73 13.82 13.43
C LYS A 57 -6.77 13.28 12.46
N THR A 58 -8.02 13.39 12.88
CA THR A 58 -9.22 13.14 12.06
C THR A 58 -9.62 14.41 11.32
N ASN A 59 -10.56 14.31 10.37
CA ASN A 59 -11.05 15.43 9.54
C ASN A 59 -10.06 15.92 8.48
N GLN A 60 -9.46 14.98 7.76
CA GLN A 60 -8.55 15.24 6.66
C GLN A 60 -9.33 15.60 5.38
N LEU A 61 -9.06 16.77 4.83
CA LEU A 61 -9.60 17.25 3.55
C LEU A 61 -8.91 16.54 2.37
N LEU A 62 -9.61 16.46 1.23
CA LEU A 62 -8.98 16.09 -0.03
C LEU A 62 -9.30 17.14 -1.09
N ILE A 63 -8.27 17.67 -1.73
CA ILE A 63 -8.39 18.47 -2.95
C ILE A 63 -8.02 17.58 -4.12
N ALA A 64 -8.97 17.34 -5.03
CA ALA A 64 -8.73 16.61 -6.26
C ALA A 64 -8.67 17.59 -7.44
N GLN A 65 -7.61 17.54 -8.23
CA GLN A 65 -7.47 18.38 -9.42
C GLN A 65 -7.44 17.53 -10.69
N ASP A 66 -8.37 17.82 -11.60
CA ASP A 66 -8.29 17.34 -12.97
C ASP A 66 -7.08 17.98 -13.66
N ILE A 67 -6.07 17.18 -13.99
CA ILE A 67 -4.82 17.72 -14.53
C ILE A 67 -4.96 18.27 -15.96
N LYS A 68 -6.03 17.91 -16.69
CA LYS A 68 -6.28 18.36 -18.06
C LYS A 68 -7.11 19.64 -18.07
N THR A 69 -8.26 19.63 -17.41
CA THR A 69 -9.17 20.79 -17.38
C THR A 69 -8.79 21.82 -16.33
N LYS A 70 -7.89 21.46 -15.40
CA LYS A 70 -7.47 22.25 -14.23
C LYS A 70 -8.61 22.55 -13.25
N LYS A 71 -9.75 21.89 -13.37
CA LYS A 71 -10.87 22.00 -12.42
C LYS A 71 -10.47 21.39 -11.08
N ILE A 72 -10.72 22.13 -10.01
CA ILE A 72 -10.32 21.77 -8.65
C ILE A 72 -11.56 21.48 -7.82
N TYR A 73 -11.58 20.34 -7.16
CA TYR A 73 -12.64 19.88 -6.28
C TYR A 73 -12.12 19.84 -4.85
N ARG A 74 -12.81 20.51 -3.94
CA ARG A 74 -12.61 20.37 -2.50
C ARG A 74 -13.62 19.37 -1.97
N ILE A 75 -13.10 18.28 -1.41
CA ILE A 75 -13.85 17.20 -0.76
C ILE A 75 -13.65 17.35 0.75
N GLU A 76 -14.76 17.53 1.46
CA GLU A 76 -14.81 17.60 2.92
C GLU A 76 -14.73 16.21 3.55
N PRO A 77 -14.31 16.09 4.82
CA PRO A 77 -14.23 14.81 5.53
C PRO A 77 -15.56 14.05 5.64
N ASP A 78 -16.69 14.73 5.46
CA ASP A 78 -18.03 14.13 5.48
C ASP A 78 -18.53 13.68 4.09
N GLY A 79 -17.70 13.78 3.06
CA GLY A 79 -18.00 13.40 1.69
C GLY A 79 -18.78 14.45 0.89
N ARG A 80 -19.07 15.63 1.44
CA ARG A 80 -19.56 16.75 0.63
C ARG A 80 -18.41 17.29 -0.21
N TYR A 81 -18.69 17.72 -1.44
CA TYR A 81 -17.68 18.33 -2.29
C TYR A 81 -18.21 19.52 -3.08
N LYS A 82 -17.31 20.44 -3.41
CA LYS A 82 -17.58 21.61 -4.26
C LYS A 82 -16.38 21.93 -5.14
N THR A 83 -16.59 22.67 -6.22
CA THR A 83 -15.48 23.25 -6.97
C THR A 83 -14.92 24.46 -6.25
N ILE A 84 -13.60 24.67 -6.34
CA ILE A 84 -12.92 25.85 -5.81
C ILE A 84 -12.00 26.48 -6.86
N THR A 85 -11.58 27.72 -6.63
CA THR A 85 -10.59 28.40 -7.48
C THR A 85 -9.15 28.09 -7.06
N SER A 86 -8.17 28.45 -7.90
CA SER A 86 -6.75 28.40 -7.54
C SER A 86 -6.44 29.27 -6.34
N ASP A 87 -7.03 30.47 -6.25
CA ASP A 87 -6.83 31.37 -5.12
C ASP A 87 -7.34 30.76 -3.81
N GLU A 88 -8.44 30.01 -3.85
CA GLU A 88 -8.93 29.25 -2.70
C GLU A 88 -7.98 28.11 -2.33
N LEU A 89 -7.39 27.42 -3.30
CA LEU A 89 -6.37 26.39 -3.07
C LEU A 89 -5.11 26.96 -2.40
N ASP A 90 -4.62 28.10 -2.89
CA ASP A 90 -3.43 28.76 -2.37
C ASP A 90 -3.64 29.25 -0.91
N LYS A 91 -4.87 29.69 -0.59
CA LYS A 91 -5.25 30.02 0.79
C LYS A 91 -5.19 28.80 1.72
N LEU A 92 -5.51 27.61 1.22
CA LEU A 92 -5.37 26.35 1.97
C LEU A 92 -3.92 25.84 2.02
N GLY A 93 -2.97 26.55 1.41
CA GLY A 93 -1.57 26.13 1.32
C GLY A 93 -1.33 24.98 0.35
N GLY A 94 -2.26 24.73 -0.57
CA GLY A 94 -2.07 23.75 -1.64
C GLY A 94 -1.28 24.31 -2.81
N ARG A 95 -0.94 23.43 -3.76
CA ARG A 95 -0.33 23.79 -5.04
C ARG A 95 -1.07 23.07 -6.16
N GLN A 96 -1.04 23.64 -7.37
CA GLN A 96 -1.59 22.94 -8.52
C GLN A 96 -0.73 21.74 -8.93
N MET A 97 -1.42 20.65 -9.23
CA MET A 97 -0.89 19.40 -9.77
C MET A 97 -0.69 19.53 -11.28
N LYS A 98 0.45 19.03 -11.74
CA LYS A 98 0.88 19.12 -13.14
C LYS A 98 0.77 17.78 -13.83
N LEU A 99 1.01 16.70 -13.11
CA LEU A 99 1.22 15.37 -13.64
C LEU A 99 0.38 14.33 -12.91
N ASN A 100 0.13 13.19 -13.56
CA ASN A 100 -0.52 12.05 -12.91
C ASN A 100 0.39 11.52 -11.78
N GLY A 101 -0.21 11.14 -10.66
CA GLY A 101 0.51 10.74 -9.45
C GLY A 101 1.07 11.90 -8.61
N ASP A 102 0.92 13.16 -9.04
CA ASP A 102 1.33 14.30 -8.20
C ASP A 102 0.49 14.34 -6.91
N TRP A 103 1.18 14.64 -5.82
CA TRP A 103 0.61 14.85 -4.49
C TRP A 103 1.21 16.08 -3.81
N ALA A 104 0.47 16.65 -2.86
CA ALA A 104 1.00 17.57 -1.86
C ALA A 104 0.21 17.50 -0.55
N GLN A 105 0.89 17.56 0.59
CA GLN A 105 0.24 17.76 1.89
C GLN A 105 -0.37 19.17 1.97
N LEU A 106 -1.57 19.27 2.53
CA LEU A 106 -2.20 20.52 2.96
C LEU A 106 -1.95 20.69 4.46
N LYS A 107 -1.24 21.76 4.83
CA LYS A 107 -0.93 22.09 6.23
C LYS A 107 -0.89 23.62 6.41
N LYS A 108 -2.06 24.26 6.41
CA LYS A 108 -2.18 25.72 6.58
C LYS A 108 -3.56 26.12 7.15
N ASP A 109 -3.59 27.15 8.00
CA ASP A 109 -4.82 27.79 8.52
C ASP A 109 -5.86 26.82 9.12
N GLY A 110 -5.40 25.81 9.86
CA GLY A 110 -6.27 24.80 10.48
C GLY A 110 -6.79 23.72 9.52
N ALA A 111 -6.53 23.84 8.21
CA ALA A 111 -6.77 22.80 7.24
C ALA A 111 -5.63 21.78 7.25
N SER A 112 -6.00 20.50 7.32
CA SER A 112 -5.12 19.34 7.21
C SER A 112 -5.70 18.40 6.17
N GLY A 113 -4.84 17.77 5.38
CA GLY A 113 -5.26 16.88 4.31
C GLY A 113 -4.29 16.96 3.16
N ALA A 114 -4.79 16.94 1.93
CA ALA A 114 -3.91 16.96 0.78
C ALA A 114 -4.52 17.29 -0.56
N VAL A 115 -3.65 17.44 -1.56
CA VAL A 115 -3.96 17.66 -2.97
C VAL A 115 -3.50 16.46 -3.80
N VAL A 116 -4.39 15.87 -4.59
CA VAL A 116 -4.11 14.79 -5.55
C VAL A 116 -4.38 15.22 -6.98
N ALA A 117 -3.60 14.67 -7.90
CA ALA A 117 -3.92 14.66 -9.32
C ALA A 117 -5.02 13.64 -9.65
N VAL A 118 -5.92 14.02 -10.57
CA VAL A 118 -6.82 13.10 -11.28
C VAL A 118 -6.50 13.22 -12.76
N ASP A 119 -6.06 12.13 -13.38
CA ASP A 119 -5.89 12.04 -14.83
C ASP A 119 -7.15 11.46 -15.49
N PRO A 120 -7.93 12.24 -16.25
CA PRO A 120 -9.10 11.73 -16.94
C PRO A 120 -8.79 10.57 -17.89
N ALA A 121 -7.57 10.51 -18.44
CA ALA A 121 -7.16 9.41 -19.32
C ALA A 121 -6.96 8.10 -18.56
N ALA A 122 -6.66 8.15 -17.26
CA ALA A 122 -6.50 6.96 -16.42
C ALA A 122 -7.86 6.34 -16.05
N LEU A 123 -8.92 7.14 -15.92
CA LEU A 123 -10.27 6.69 -15.53
C LEU A 123 -10.89 5.66 -16.50
N THR A 124 -10.42 5.60 -17.73
CA THR A 124 -10.90 4.62 -18.73
C THR A 124 -9.89 3.53 -19.04
N ASN A 125 -8.72 3.56 -18.38
CA ASN A 125 -7.64 2.62 -18.59
C ASN A 125 -7.55 1.62 -17.43
N TYR A 126 -8.05 0.41 -17.65
CA TYR A 126 -8.11 -0.62 -16.63
C TYR A 126 -6.74 -1.08 -16.10
N TYR A 127 -5.65 -0.84 -16.84
CA TYR A 127 -4.30 -1.05 -16.31
C TYR A 127 -4.00 -0.21 -15.06
N THR A 128 -4.69 0.92 -14.87
CA THR A 128 -4.49 1.79 -13.70
C THR A 128 -5.22 1.31 -12.44
N PHE A 129 -6.10 0.31 -12.54
CA PHE A 129 -6.90 -0.20 -11.41
C PHE A 129 -6.46 -1.59 -10.96
N GLN A 130 -5.83 -2.34 -11.86
CA GLN A 130 -5.65 -3.78 -11.72
C GLN A 130 -4.69 -4.16 -10.59
N ARG A 131 -3.70 -3.32 -10.26
CA ARG A 131 -2.78 -3.56 -9.14
C ARG A 131 -3.41 -3.37 -7.76
N TYR A 132 -4.60 -2.77 -7.71
CA TYR A 132 -5.18 -2.24 -6.49
C TYR A 132 -6.53 -2.91 -6.19
N GLU A 133 -6.55 -4.24 -6.14
CA GLU A 133 -7.78 -5.01 -5.95
C GLU A 133 -8.48 -4.65 -4.63
N HIS A 134 -7.69 -4.31 -3.62
CA HIS A 134 -8.11 -3.89 -2.30
C HIS A 134 -8.80 -2.50 -2.27
N LEU A 135 -8.69 -1.70 -3.34
CA LEU A 135 -9.49 -0.48 -3.55
C LEU A 135 -10.59 -0.69 -4.60
N GLY A 136 -10.28 -1.43 -5.67
CA GLY A 136 -11.20 -1.80 -6.74
C GLY A 136 -11.49 -0.69 -7.77
N THR A 137 -10.72 0.41 -7.79
CA THR A 137 -10.89 1.56 -8.70
C THR A 137 -9.57 2.34 -8.84
N TYR A 138 -9.61 3.47 -9.54
CA TYR A 138 -8.53 4.44 -9.70
C TYR A 138 -7.83 4.84 -8.39
N ASP A 139 -6.51 5.03 -8.47
CA ASP A 139 -5.56 5.10 -7.36
C ASP A 139 -5.47 6.41 -6.54
N PRO A 140 -6.06 7.58 -6.88
CA PRO A 140 -5.81 8.79 -6.09
C PRO A 140 -6.17 8.68 -4.60
N PHE A 141 -7.13 7.82 -4.24
CA PHE A 141 -7.43 7.54 -2.83
C PHE A 141 -6.31 6.77 -2.12
N ILE A 142 -5.66 5.83 -2.81
CA ILE A 142 -4.51 5.10 -2.30
C ILE A 142 -3.37 6.06 -1.97
N THR A 143 -2.99 6.91 -2.93
CA THR A 143 -1.99 7.97 -2.69
C THR A 143 -2.40 8.84 -1.51
N TYR A 144 -3.68 9.18 -1.42
CA TYR A 144 -4.19 9.97 -0.30
C TYR A 144 -4.01 9.32 1.07
N ALA A 145 -4.37 8.04 1.19
CA ALA A 145 -4.27 7.33 2.46
C ALA A 145 -2.81 7.04 2.86
N HIS A 146 -1.98 6.61 1.90
CA HIS A 146 -0.57 6.25 2.10
C HIS A 146 0.29 7.46 2.46
N GLU A 147 0.23 8.53 1.67
CA GLU A 147 1.07 9.70 1.89
C GLU A 147 0.64 10.50 3.13
N LEU A 148 -0.65 10.53 3.46
CA LEU A 148 -1.07 11.11 4.74
C LEU A 148 -0.59 10.31 5.93
N PHE A 149 -0.46 8.98 5.80
CA PHE A 149 0.13 8.17 6.87
C PHE A 149 1.59 8.57 7.14
N HIS A 150 2.38 8.74 6.07
CA HIS A 150 3.73 9.29 6.19
C HIS A 150 3.74 10.69 6.82
N ALA A 151 2.89 11.58 6.32
CA ALA A 151 2.95 13.00 6.63
C ALA A 151 2.29 13.39 7.97
N ILE A 152 1.56 12.48 8.62
CA ILE A 152 0.83 12.76 9.87
C ILE A 152 1.20 11.74 10.96
N PRO A 153 0.72 10.47 10.95
CA PRO A 153 1.17 9.46 11.92
C PRO A 153 2.68 9.28 11.99
N GLN A 154 3.34 9.10 10.84
CA GLN A 154 4.75 8.70 10.80
C GLN A 154 5.74 9.87 10.99
N GLU A 155 5.29 11.12 10.79
CA GLU A 155 6.11 12.34 10.94
C GLU A 155 6.79 12.41 12.33
N THR A 156 6.11 11.93 13.37
CA THR A 156 6.58 12.02 14.77
C THR A 156 7.34 10.79 15.25
N TRP A 157 7.48 9.75 14.44
CA TRP A 157 8.14 8.52 14.88
C TRP A 157 9.64 8.70 15.09
N LYS A 158 10.24 7.79 15.85
CA LYS A 158 11.69 7.71 15.99
C LYS A 158 12.33 7.57 14.61
N LYS A 159 13.28 8.46 14.31
CA LYS A 159 14.09 8.40 13.10
C LYS A 159 14.91 7.12 13.09
N THR A 160 15.00 6.51 11.93
CA THR A 160 15.84 5.34 11.66
C THR A 160 17.21 5.76 11.12
N THR A 161 18.21 4.91 11.31
CA THR A 161 19.54 5.04 10.72
C THR A 161 19.77 4.09 9.55
N TYR A 162 18.74 3.36 9.12
CA TYR A 162 18.80 2.47 7.97
C TYR A 162 19.22 3.22 6.69
N GLY A 163 20.00 2.53 5.86
CA GLY A 163 20.55 3.08 4.63
C GLY A 163 19.56 3.08 3.47
N ASN A 164 20.09 3.28 2.25
CA ASN A 164 19.34 3.37 1.00
C ASN A 164 18.33 4.54 0.96
N THR A 165 18.72 5.69 1.51
CA THR A 165 17.92 6.92 1.48
C THR A 165 17.65 7.41 0.06
N GLU A 166 18.53 7.08 -0.89
CA GLU A 166 18.39 7.37 -2.32
C GLU A 166 17.37 6.45 -3.04
N ARG A 167 16.77 5.49 -2.32
CA ARG A 167 15.76 4.56 -2.82
C ARG A 167 16.21 3.75 -4.04
N ASP A 168 17.49 3.34 -4.08
CA ASP A 168 18.01 2.46 -5.12
C ASP A 168 17.26 1.11 -5.08
N GLU A 169 16.64 0.74 -6.20
CA GLU A 169 15.90 -0.51 -6.34
C GLU A 169 16.80 -1.74 -6.47
N ARG A 170 18.11 -1.56 -6.70
CA ARG A 170 19.09 -2.66 -6.72
C ARG A 170 18.65 -3.83 -7.61
N LEU A 171 18.14 -3.52 -8.80
CA LEU A 171 17.54 -4.52 -9.70
C LEU A 171 18.53 -5.60 -10.16
N ASP A 172 19.83 -5.28 -10.15
CA ASP A 172 20.92 -6.19 -10.54
C ASP A 172 21.23 -7.25 -9.46
N ASP A 173 20.77 -7.09 -8.22
CA ASP A 173 20.95 -8.07 -7.14
C ASP A 173 19.97 -9.25 -7.27
N SER A 174 20.04 -9.96 -8.40
CA SER A 174 19.09 -11.00 -8.80
C SER A 174 18.86 -12.11 -7.76
N THR A 175 19.88 -12.51 -7.02
CA THR A 175 19.71 -13.51 -5.93
C THR A 175 18.84 -12.93 -4.80
N ALA A 176 19.15 -11.72 -4.35
CA ALA A 176 18.39 -11.05 -3.30
C ALA A 176 16.93 -10.79 -3.70
N ARG A 177 16.68 -10.30 -4.93
CA ARG A 177 15.31 -10.10 -5.45
C ARG A 177 14.51 -11.41 -5.47
N ARG A 178 15.13 -12.52 -5.89
CA ARG A 178 14.48 -13.85 -5.87
C ARG A 178 14.23 -14.36 -4.46
N THR A 179 15.13 -14.12 -3.52
CA THR A 179 14.93 -14.43 -2.10
C THR A 179 13.77 -13.63 -1.51
N ARG A 180 13.71 -12.32 -1.76
CA ARG A 180 12.62 -11.44 -1.31
C ARG A 180 11.29 -11.76 -1.98
N MET A 181 11.29 -12.21 -3.23
CA MET A 181 10.08 -12.72 -3.88
C MET A 181 9.54 -13.96 -3.16
N LEU A 182 10.39 -14.93 -2.80
CA LEU A 182 9.99 -16.10 -2.02
C LEU A 182 9.41 -15.68 -0.67
N LEU A 183 10.09 -14.75 0.01
CA LEU A 183 9.63 -14.21 1.30
C LEU A 183 8.23 -13.60 1.19
N GLN A 184 7.98 -12.75 0.18
CA GLN A 184 6.65 -12.19 -0.07
C GLN A 184 5.61 -13.29 -0.31
N GLN A 185 5.93 -14.33 -1.08
CA GLN A 185 5.01 -15.46 -1.34
C GLN A 185 4.63 -16.18 -0.05
N GLN A 186 5.60 -16.44 0.83
CA GLN A 186 5.36 -17.11 2.10
C GLN A 186 4.54 -16.24 3.06
N LEU A 187 4.82 -14.94 3.14
CA LEU A 187 4.02 -13.99 3.92
C LEU A 187 2.57 -13.88 3.42
N THR A 188 2.39 -13.94 2.10
CA THR A 188 1.06 -13.96 1.47
C THR A 188 0.29 -15.22 1.86
N LEU A 189 0.91 -16.40 1.73
CA LEU A 189 0.31 -17.67 2.13
C LEU A 189 -0.05 -17.68 3.63
N ALA A 190 0.76 -17.07 4.48
CA ALA A 190 0.44 -16.95 5.91
C ALA A 190 -0.84 -16.14 6.18
N ILE A 191 -1.22 -15.22 5.28
CA ILE A 191 -2.46 -14.46 5.35
C ILE A 191 -3.61 -15.24 4.70
N SER A 192 -3.39 -15.83 3.51
CA SER A 192 -4.44 -16.44 2.69
C SER A 192 -4.76 -17.91 3.00
N ASP A 193 -3.92 -18.60 3.78
CA ASP A 193 -4.14 -19.97 4.24
C ASP A 193 -4.15 -20.04 5.79
N PRO A 194 -5.24 -19.55 6.45
CA PRO A 194 -5.34 -19.53 7.91
C PRO A 194 -5.05 -20.88 8.60
N PRO A 195 -5.52 -22.04 8.10
CA PRO A 195 -5.21 -23.33 8.71
C PRO A 195 -3.72 -23.65 8.83
N ASN A 196 -2.87 -23.12 7.95
CA ASN A 196 -1.42 -23.36 7.94
C ASN A 196 -0.59 -22.10 8.22
N ARG A 197 -1.21 -21.02 8.73
CA ARG A 197 -0.57 -19.71 8.96
C ARG A 197 0.78 -19.82 9.66
N GLU A 198 0.83 -20.51 10.80
CA GLU A 198 2.07 -20.62 11.59
C GLU A 198 3.20 -21.29 10.80
N ALA A 199 2.89 -22.32 10.02
CA ALA A 199 3.86 -23.00 9.17
C ALA A 199 4.42 -22.06 8.08
N HIS A 200 3.54 -21.30 7.42
CA HIS A 200 3.94 -20.31 6.41
C HIS A 200 4.75 -19.16 6.99
N ILE A 201 4.45 -18.72 8.23
CA ILE A 201 5.27 -17.74 8.96
C ILE A 201 6.67 -18.31 9.22
N LYS A 202 6.78 -19.54 9.71
CA LYS A 202 8.09 -20.17 9.97
C LYS A 202 8.90 -20.34 8.69
N ASP A 203 8.26 -20.69 7.58
CA ASP A 203 8.87 -20.71 6.25
C ASP A 203 9.40 -19.34 5.83
N ALA A 204 8.61 -18.28 6.03
CA ALA A 204 9.03 -16.89 5.76
C ALA A 204 10.23 -16.49 6.62
N LEU A 205 10.21 -16.80 7.92
CA LEU A 205 11.30 -16.49 8.84
C LEU A 205 12.58 -17.27 8.51
N ALA A 206 12.47 -18.53 8.08
CA ALA A 206 13.62 -19.29 7.59
C ALA A 206 14.25 -18.65 6.34
N THR A 207 13.43 -18.22 5.38
CA THR A 207 13.89 -17.46 4.20
C THR A 207 14.54 -16.13 4.61
N TYR A 208 13.95 -15.42 5.56
CA TYR A 208 14.48 -14.15 6.08
C TYR A 208 15.84 -14.34 6.76
N LYS A 209 16.02 -15.36 7.60
CA LYS A 209 17.32 -15.71 8.19
C LYS A 209 18.38 -16.04 7.13
N ALA A 210 18.00 -16.77 6.08
CA ALA A 210 18.89 -17.06 4.97
C ALA A 210 19.28 -15.79 4.20
N TYR A 211 18.32 -14.89 3.95
CA TYR A 211 18.53 -13.59 3.31
C TYR A 211 19.52 -12.71 4.11
N GLN A 212 19.29 -12.57 5.42
CA GLN A 212 20.19 -11.82 6.32
C GLN A 212 21.64 -12.32 6.25
N LYS A 213 21.81 -13.65 6.16
CA LYS A 213 23.13 -14.29 6.13
C LYS A 213 23.82 -14.17 4.76
N ASN A 214 23.07 -14.39 3.68
CA ASN A 214 23.64 -14.60 2.35
C ASN A 214 23.69 -13.31 1.51
N ASP A 215 22.81 -12.36 1.77
CA ASP A 215 22.63 -11.13 0.98
C ASP A 215 22.75 -9.87 1.85
N GLN A 216 23.70 -9.86 2.80
CA GLN A 216 23.78 -8.88 3.89
C GLN A 216 23.74 -7.40 3.43
N LYS A 217 24.39 -7.05 2.33
CA LYS A 217 24.40 -5.67 1.81
C LYS A 217 23.02 -5.22 1.35
N ASP A 218 22.33 -6.08 0.60
CA ASP A 218 20.97 -5.82 0.13
C ASP A 218 19.98 -5.84 1.31
N TYR A 219 20.16 -6.77 2.26
CA TYR A 219 19.40 -6.79 3.51
C TYR A 219 19.45 -5.44 4.23
N GLN A 220 20.64 -4.89 4.47
CA GLN A 220 20.78 -3.58 5.12
C GLN A 220 20.14 -2.42 4.32
N ALA A 221 20.13 -2.53 2.98
CA ALA A 221 19.53 -1.52 2.10
C ALA A 221 17.99 -1.56 2.05
N THR A 222 17.37 -2.66 2.47
CA THR A 222 15.90 -2.83 2.39
C THR A 222 15.18 -2.47 3.69
N LEU A 223 15.88 -2.43 4.82
CA LEU A 223 15.30 -2.20 6.15
C LEU A 223 14.52 -0.87 6.25
N LEU A 224 14.99 0.19 5.58
CA LEU A 224 14.31 1.49 5.53
C LEU A 224 12.91 1.36 4.93
N SER A 225 12.80 0.74 3.76
CA SER A 225 11.55 0.58 3.02
C SER A 225 10.64 -0.46 3.66
N ASP A 226 11.20 -1.58 4.17
CA ASP A 226 10.46 -2.59 4.94
C ASP A 226 9.78 -1.97 6.18
N ARG A 227 10.40 -0.93 6.77
CA ARG A 227 9.81 -0.16 7.86
C ARG A 227 8.81 0.87 7.38
N LEU A 228 9.25 1.84 6.58
CA LEU A 228 8.47 3.03 6.26
C LEU A 228 7.32 2.68 5.30
N GLU A 229 7.67 2.13 4.13
CA GLU A 229 6.70 1.79 3.09
C GLU A 229 5.85 0.58 3.49
N GLY A 230 6.45 -0.39 4.19
CA GLY A 230 5.72 -1.53 4.72
C GLY A 230 4.61 -1.14 5.70
N THR A 231 4.88 -0.25 6.65
CA THR A 231 3.85 0.20 7.60
C THR A 231 2.78 1.08 6.95
N ALA A 232 3.20 1.93 6.00
CA ALA A 232 2.27 2.73 5.21
C ALA A 232 1.38 1.86 4.32
N TYR A 233 1.92 0.81 3.70
CA TYR A 233 1.14 -0.15 2.91
C TYR A 233 0.14 -0.94 3.78
N TYR A 234 0.54 -1.36 4.99
CA TYR A 234 -0.41 -1.94 5.95
C TYR A 234 -1.58 -0.98 6.23
N TYR A 235 -1.29 0.31 6.45
CA TYR A 235 -2.31 1.32 6.72
C TYR A 235 -3.21 1.54 5.48
N GLU A 236 -2.61 1.66 4.31
CA GLU A 236 -3.27 1.79 3.00
C GLU A 236 -4.22 0.62 2.74
N LEU A 237 -3.77 -0.63 2.90
CA LEU A 237 -4.62 -1.82 2.67
C LEU A 237 -5.89 -1.76 3.51
N LYS A 238 -5.77 -1.45 4.81
CA LYS A 238 -6.94 -1.31 5.69
C LYS A 238 -7.82 -0.14 5.26
N ALA A 239 -7.22 1.04 5.06
CA ALA A 239 -7.93 2.26 4.69
C ALA A 239 -8.74 2.09 3.39
N SER A 240 -8.10 1.53 2.37
CA SER A 240 -8.68 1.27 1.05
C SER A 240 -9.76 0.21 1.06
N LEU A 241 -9.64 -0.84 1.88
CA LEU A 241 -10.72 -1.81 2.04
C LEU A 241 -11.96 -1.19 2.69
N TYR A 242 -11.80 -0.41 3.76
CA TYR A 242 -12.91 0.32 4.38
C TYR A 242 -13.54 1.35 3.42
N ALA A 243 -12.71 2.06 2.66
CA ALA A 243 -13.18 3.13 1.77
C ALA A 243 -13.78 2.60 0.46
N GLY A 244 -13.18 1.56 -0.10
CA GLY A 244 -13.57 0.96 -1.37
C GLY A 244 -14.76 0.01 -1.25
N TYR A 245 -14.99 -0.60 -0.08
CA TYR A 245 -16.02 -1.61 0.13
C TYR A 245 -16.83 -1.38 1.44
N PRO A 246 -17.38 -0.17 1.68
CA PRO A 246 -17.96 0.19 2.98
C PRO A 246 -19.20 -0.62 3.39
N ASP A 247 -19.92 -1.20 2.42
CA ASP A 247 -21.11 -2.00 2.69
C ASP A 247 -20.78 -3.41 3.19
N THR A 248 -19.61 -3.94 2.83
CA THR A 248 -19.15 -5.30 3.17
C THR A 248 -18.01 -5.32 4.19
N ILE A 249 -17.17 -4.29 4.25
CA ILE A 249 -16.02 -4.19 5.16
C ILE A 249 -16.35 -3.21 6.29
N LYS A 250 -16.71 -3.74 7.47
CA LYS A 250 -17.15 -2.93 8.62
C LYS A 250 -16.22 -3.04 9.82
N THR A 251 -15.47 -4.12 9.91
CA THR A 251 -14.59 -4.46 11.03
C THR A 251 -13.20 -4.90 10.53
N ASP A 252 -12.22 -4.93 11.44
CA ASP A 252 -10.88 -5.44 11.12
C ASP A 252 -10.93 -6.93 10.73
N ASP A 253 -11.90 -7.68 11.25
CA ASP A 253 -12.13 -9.08 10.87
C ASP A 253 -12.57 -9.21 9.41
N ASP A 254 -13.41 -8.29 8.93
CA ASP A 254 -13.79 -8.23 7.52
C ASP A 254 -12.58 -7.87 6.66
N VAL A 255 -11.73 -6.95 7.13
CA VAL A 255 -10.48 -6.59 6.45
C VAL A 255 -9.57 -7.81 6.30
N TYR A 256 -9.28 -8.55 7.36
CA TYR A 256 -8.39 -9.71 7.26
C TYR A 256 -9.00 -10.83 6.42
N ARG A 257 -10.32 -11.05 6.50
CA ARG A 257 -11.02 -12.01 5.65
C ARG A 257 -10.96 -11.60 4.18
N ALA A 258 -11.14 -10.31 3.87
CA ALA A 258 -10.99 -9.77 2.52
C ALA A 258 -9.56 -9.96 2.00
N LEU A 259 -8.55 -9.65 2.82
CA LEU A 259 -7.15 -9.88 2.47
C LEU A 259 -6.86 -11.36 2.22
N SER A 260 -7.39 -12.28 3.02
CA SER A 260 -7.24 -13.72 2.74
C SER A 260 -7.81 -14.11 1.37
N VAL A 261 -8.93 -13.52 0.94
CA VAL A 261 -9.54 -13.77 -0.39
C VAL A 261 -8.73 -13.13 -1.51
N ILE A 262 -8.39 -11.85 -1.39
CA ILE A 262 -7.58 -11.11 -2.37
C ILE A 262 -6.24 -11.81 -2.58
N LEU A 263 -5.64 -12.30 -1.49
CA LEU A 263 -4.32 -12.91 -1.50
C LEU A 263 -4.31 -14.42 -1.81
N LYS A 264 -5.48 -15.06 -1.93
CA LYS A 264 -5.59 -16.53 -2.12
C LYS A 264 -4.98 -17.00 -3.43
N ASP A 265 -5.30 -16.27 -4.50
CA ASP A 265 -4.79 -16.52 -5.84
C ASP A 265 -3.81 -15.40 -6.26
N ASP A 266 -3.15 -14.77 -5.28
CA ASP A 266 -2.16 -13.72 -5.52
C ASP A 266 -1.05 -14.27 -6.40
N ASN A 267 -1.11 -13.92 -7.69
CA ASN A 267 -0.07 -14.23 -8.61
C ASN A 267 1.11 -13.34 -8.20
N PRO A 268 2.33 -13.90 -8.03
CA PRO A 268 3.51 -13.09 -7.88
C PRO A 268 3.51 -11.92 -8.86
N ALA A 269 3.02 -12.09 -10.10
CA ALA A 269 2.93 -11.10 -11.19
C ALA A 269 2.34 -9.75 -10.78
N TYR A 270 1.49 -9.72 -9.75
CA TYR A 270 0.90 -8.50 -9.20
C TYR A 270 1.90 -7.65 -8.41
N ARG A 271 3.07 -8.18 -8.09
CA ARG A 271 4.10 -7.51 -7.31
C ARG A 271 5.09 -6.84 -8.24
N ASP A 272 5.64 -5.72 -7.80
CA ASP A 272 6.84 -5.14 -8.40
C ASP A 272 8.08 -5.78 -7.78
N SER A 273 9.23 -5.64 -8.46
CA SER A 273 10.53 -6.03 -7.92
C SER A 273 11.44 -4.82 -7.77
N GLY A 274 12.24 -4.87 -6.71
CA GLY A 274 13.16 -3.81 -6.34
C GLY A 274 13.27 -3.69 -4.82
N ALA A 275 14.44 -3.34 -4.32
CA ALA A 275 14.73 -3.24 -2.91
C ALA A 275 13.76 -2.32 -2.15
N THR A 276 13.31 -1.23 -2.77
CA THR A 276 12.36 -0.29 -2.17
C THR A 276 10.94 -0.80 -2.31
N ILE A 277 10.51 -1.13 -3.53
CA ILE A 277 9.12 -1.49 -3.82
C ILE A 277 8.68 -2.82 -3.19
N GLU A 278 9.60 -3.77 -3.01
CA GLU A 278 9.33 -5.03 -2.30
C GLU A 278 9.04 -4.81 -0.81
N GLY A 279 9.48 -3.68 -0.25
CA GLY A 279 9.27 -3.32 1.15
C GLY A 279 7.82 -3.08 1.53
N TYR A 280 6.98 -2.65 0.56
CA TYR A 280 5.53 -2.52 0.73
C TYR A 280 4.93 -3.86 1.16
N ALA A 281 5.09 -4.90 0.34
CA ALA A 281 4.54 -6.22 0.62
C ALA A 281 5.20 -6.88 1.84
N ILE A 282 6.54 -6.82 1.96
CA ILE A 282 7.24 -7.49 3.07
C ILE A 282 6.85 -6.90 4.42
N GLY A 283 6.94 -5.58 4.57
CA GLY A 283 6.57 -4.93 5.83
C GLY A 283 5.06 -4.91 6.07
N GLY A 284 4.26 -4.67 5.02
CA GLY A 284 2.80 -4.61 5.12
C GLY A 284 2.17 -5.93 5.50
N TYR A 285 2.57 -7.04 4.86
CA TYR A 285 2.06 -8.37 5.21
C TYR A 285 2.55 -8.83 6.58
N SER A 286 3.80 -8.50 6.94
CA SER A 286 4.30 -8.76 8.30
C SER A 286 3.48 -8.02 9.36
N ALA A 287 3.08 -6.77 9.11
CA ALA A 287 2.21 -6.00 10.00
C ALA A 287 0.79 -6.58 10.11
N ILE A 288 0.20 -7.04 9.00
CA ILE A 288 -1.08 -7.77 9.03
C ILE A 288 -0.98 -9.05 9.88
N LEU A 289 0.11 -9.80 9.74
CA LEU A 289 0.35 -11.01 10.53
C LEU A 289 0.54 -10.70 12.02
N LEU A 290 1.19 -9.57 12.37
CA LEU A 290 1.30 -9.12 13.76
C LEU A 290 -0.06 -8.84 14.39
N ASP A 291 -0.98 -8.18 13.67
CA ASP A 291 -2.35 -7.96 14.13
C ASP A 291 -3.11 -9.29 14.31
N LEU A 292 -3.03 -10.19 13.32
CA LEU A 292 -3.70 -11.49 13.37
C LEU A 292 -3.21 -12.34 14.56
N LEU A 293 -1.90 -12.43 14.75
CA LEU A 293 -1.31 -13.17 15.88
C LEU A 293 -1.67 -12.53 17.22
N ALA A 294 -1.68 -11.20 17.32
CA ALA A 294 -2.09 -10.52 18.53
C ALA A 294 -3.54 -10.90 18.87
N LYS A 295 -4.44 -10.88 17.89
CA LYS A 295 -5.84 -11.28 18.08
C LYS A 295 -5.99 -12.74 18.49
N GLU A 296 -5.32 -13.68 17.80
CA GLU A 296 -5.35 -15.11 18.14
C GLU A 296 -4.87 -15.39 19.56
N GLN A 297 -3.90 -14.61 20.03
CA GLN A 297 -3.31 -14.72 21.37
C GLN A 297 -4.02 -13.85 22.41
N ASN A 298 -5.12 -13.17 22.05
CA ASN A 298 -5.85 -12.23 22.90
C ASN A 298 -4.95 -11.12 23.50
N GLN A 299 -4.04 -10.60 22.68
CA GLN A 299 -3.12 -9.50 22.97
C GLN A 299 -3.59 -8.19 22.30
N ASP A 300 -3.11 -7.05 22.79
CA ASP A 300 -3.38 -5.75 22.18
C ASP A 300 -2.64 -5.61 20.83
N PRO A 301 -3.37 -5.49 19.69
CA PRO A 301 -2.74 -5.29 18.37
C PRO A 301 -2.01 -3.95 18.26
N ASN A 302 -2.19 -3.00 19.17
CA ASN A 302 -1.42 -1.75 19.17
C ASN A 302 -0.02 -1.88 19.80
N SER A 303 0.29 -3.01 20.47
CA SER A 303 1.59 -3.21 21.10
C SER A 303 2.74 -3.14 20.09
N TRP A 304 2.60 -3.79 18.94
CA TRP A 304 3.67 -3.77 17.91
C TRP A 304 3.77 -2.40 17.25
N LYS A 305 2.64 -1.72 17.06
CA LYS A 305 2.58 -0.37 16.48
C LYS A 305 3.34 0.61 17.36
N LYS A 306 3.13 0.55 18.68
CA LYS A 306 3.86 1.38 19.64
C LYS A 306 5.38 1.15 19.55
N THR A 307 5.80 -0.12 19.47
CA THR A 307 7.23 -0.45 19.35
C THR A 307 7.86 0.17 18.10
N ILE A 308 7.17 0.18 16.96
CA ILE A 308 7.74 0.74 15.71
C ILE A 308 7.78 2.27 15.71
N GLU A 309 6.88 2.95 16.42
CA GLU A 309 6.93 4.41 16.62
C GLU A 309 8.13 4.81 17.49
N GLU A 310 8.41 4.03 18.55
CA GLU A 310 9.41 4.36 19.57
C GLU A 310 10.82 3.86 19.20
N ASN A 311 10.92 2.80 18.38
CA ASN A 311 12.19 2.22 17.94
C ASN A 311 12.43 2.42 16.43
N GLY A 312 13.40 3.28 16.10
CA GLY A 312 13.82 3.54 14.73
C GLY A 312 14.53 2.36 14.05
N GLU A 313 14.98 1.39 14.83
CA GLU A 313 15.76 0.24 14.37
C GLU A 313 14.90 -1.05 14.44
N THR A 314 13.65 -0.95 13.99
CA THR A 314 12.70 -2.06 13.97
C THR A 314 11.81 -1.98 12.74
N THR A 315 11.66 -3.12 12.06
CA THR A 315 10.70 -3.33 10.97
C THR A 315 9.57 -4.26 11.44
N PRO A 316 8.41 -4.28 10.76
CA PRO A 316 7.36 -5.24 11.06
C PRO A 316 7.85 -6.69 10.99
N LEU A 317 8.73 -7.03 10.04
CA LEU A 317 9.29 -8.37 9.92
C LEU A 317 10.23 -8.74 11.08
N THR A 318 11.01 -7.79 11.60
CA THR A 318 11.83 -8.04 12.81
C THR A 318 10.97 -8.27 14.06
N LEU A 319 9.83 -7.60 14.18
CA LEU A 319 8.87 -7.85 15.27
C LEU A 319 8.20 -9.21 15.12
N LEU A 320 7.88 -9.60 13.88
CA LEU A 320 7.33 -10.93 13.60
C LEU A 320 8.36 -12.01 13.96
N GLU A 321 9.62 -11.83 13.60
CA GLU A 321 10.71 -12.73 13.98
C GLU A 321 10.85 -12.89 15.50
N GLN A 322 10.80 -11.79 16.26
CA GLN A 322 10.88 -11.81 17.73
C GLN A 322 9.79 -12.68 18.37
N LYS A 323 8.57 -12.69 17.82
CA LYS A 323 7.49 -13.58 18.32
C LYS A 323 7.81 -15.07 18.18
N PHE A 324 8.78 -15.44 17.34
CA PHE A 324 9.16 -16.82 17.05
C PHE A 324 10.61 -17.16 17.45
N GLU A 325 11.33 -16.27 18.17
CA GLU A 325 12.77 -16.42 18.47
C GLU A 325 13.14 -17.77 19.12
N ASN A 326 12.26 -18.31 19.96
CA ASN A 326 12.47 -19.58 20.65
C ASN A 326 11.81 -20.79 19.96
N THR A 327 11.37 -20.62 18.71
CA THR A 327 10.67 -21.66 17.95
C THR A 327 11.60 -22.23 16.88
N PRO A 328 11.72 -23.57 16.77
CA PRO A 328 12.47 -24.17 15.67
C PRO A 328 11.91 -23.75 14.31
N LEU A 329 12.78 -23.26 13.43
CA LEU A 329 12.45 -22.91 12.05
C LEU A 329 12.81 -24.08 11.12
N PRO A 330 12.05 -24.29 10.03
CA PRO A 330 12.43 -25.22 8.99
C PRO A 330 13.70 -24.74 8.25
N GLU A 331 14.27 -25.59 7.42
CA GLU A 331 15.28 -25.13 6.45
C GLU A 331 14.65 -24.17 5.44
N ALA A 332 15.39 -23.15 5.04
CA ALA A 332 14.94 -22.21 4.03
C ALA A 332 14.66 -22.95 2.71
N LYS A 333 13.45 -22.73 2.16
CA LYS A 333 13.06 -23.29 0.87
C LYS A 333 13.95 -22.73 -0.24
N ALA A 334 14.10 -23.50 -1.30
CA ALA A 334 14.88 -23.08 -2.47
C ALA A 334 14.28 -21.81 -3.09
N ILE A 335 15.13 -20.80 -3.30
CA ILE A 335 14.73 -19.57 -3.99
C ILE A 335 14.33 -19.89 -5.44
N PRO A 336 13.38 -19.15 -6.03
CA PRO A 336 12.98 -19.33 -7.41
C PRO A 336 14.16 -19.27 -8.39
N SER A 337 14.06 -20.04 -9.48
CA SER A 337 15.04 -19.98 -10.56
C SER A 337 15.00 -18.63 -11.27
N GLU A 338 16.10 -18.26 -11.91
CA GLU A 338 16.15 -17.03 -12.72
C GLU A 338 15.12 -17.04 -13.86
N LYS A 339 14.85 -18.22 -14.44
CA LYS A 339 13.80 -18.40 -15.44
C LYS A 339 12.42 -18.04 -14.87
N LYS A 340 12.07 -18.58 -13.70
CA LYS A 340 10.79 -18.30 -13.04
C LYS A 340 10.66 -16.82 -12.68
N TYR A 341 11.76 -16.21 -12.21
CA TYR A 341 11.80 -14.77 -11.92
C TYR A 341 11.60 -13.91 -13.18
N LYS A 342 12.23 -14.26 -14.30
CA LYS A 342 12.04 -13.56 -15.59
C LYS A 342 10.63 -13.75 -16.17
N GLU A 343 10.05 -14.94 -16.04
CA GLU A 343 8.66 -15.20 -16.43
C GLU A 343 7.70 -14.31 -15.64
N TRP A 344 7.98 -14.15 -14.36
CA TRP A 344 7.22 -13.30 -13.48
C TRP A 344 7.31 -11.81 -13.86
N LEU A 345 8.51 -11.25 -14.03
CA LEU A 345 8.69 -9.86 -14.46
C LEU A 345 7.92 -9.53 -15.75
N LYS A 346 7.86 -10.49 -16.69
CA LYS A 346 7.07 -10.35 -17.92
C LYS A 346 5.57 -10.40 -17.70
N GLN A 347 5.09 -11.11 -16.69
CA GLN A 347 3.66 -11.14 -16.36
C GLN A 347 3.21 -9.83 -15.73
N THR A 348 4.05 -9.20 -14.89
CA THR A 348 3.80 -7.86 -14.34
C THR A 348 3.53 -6.84 -15.46
N ASP A 349 4.32 -6.89 -16.54
CA ASP A 349 4.10 -6.04 -17.73
C ASP A 349 2.74 -6.28 -18.42
N ASN A 350 2.07 -7.40 -18.22
CA ASN A 350 0.72 -7.62 -18.78
C ASN A 350 -0.39 -7.03 -17.90
N ILE A 351 -0.10 -6.72 -16.64
CA ILE A 351 -1.05 -6.21 -15.64
C ILE A 351 -0.89 -4.70 -15.46
N ASN A 352 0.35 -4.24 -15.46
CA ASN A 352 0.71 -2.82 -15.42
C ASN A 352 1.88 -2.61 -16.39
N PRO A 353 1.62 -2.56 -17.71
CA PRO A 353 2.68 -2.47 -18.70
C PRO A 353 3.49 -1.19 -18.49
N LYS A 354 4.78 -1.38 -18.21
CA LYS A 354 5.73 -0.27 -18.01
C LYS A 354 5.91 0.47 -19.32
N GLY A 355 5.22 1.62 -19.41
CA GLY A 355 5.00 2.38 -20.64
C GLY A 355 4.76 3.88 -20.40
N ASN A 356 5.76 4.49 -19.76
CA ASN A 356 6.17 5.91 -19.71
C ASN A 356 5.35 6.90 -18.88
N GLY A 357 6.08 7.66 -18.03
CA GLY A 357 5.75 8.98 -17.47
C GLY A 357 5.41 8.97 -15.97
N PRO A 358 4.22 8.48 -15.57
CA PRO A 358 3.72 8.61 -14.21
C PRO A 358 4.46 7.79 -13.14
N GLU A 359 4.97 6.59 -13.46
CA GLU A 359 5.82 5.82 -12.54
C GLU A 359 7.14 6.53 -12.22
N ASN A 360 7.71 7.24 -13.22
CA ASN A 360 8.88 8.10 -12.99
C ASN A 360 8.53 9.30 -12.09
N ILE A 361 7.26 9.72 -12.03
CA ILE A 361 6.82 10.89 -11.25
C ILE A 361 6.44 10.48 -9.83
N PHE A 362 5.86 9.31 -9.62
CA PHE A 362 5.73 8.74 -8.27
C PHE A 362 7.13 8.56 -7.65
N ASN A 363 8.08 7.99 -8.39
CA ASN A 363 9.49 7.89 -7.97
C ASN A 363 10.19 9.26 -7.81
N LEU A 364 9.88 10.27 -8.64
CA LEU A 364 10.43 11.62 -8.57
C LEU A 364 9.83 12.47 -7.44
N ALA A 365 8.52 12.35 -7.19
CA ALA A 365 7.84 13.00 -6.06
C ALA A 365 8.31 12.39 -4.74
N TYR A 366 8.59 11.07 -4.73
CA TYR A 366 9.20 10.38 -3.61
C TYR A 366 10.62 10.82 -3.28
N GLY A 367 11.43 11.17 -4.29
CA GLY A 367 12.78 11.73 -4.09
C GLY A 367 12.82 13.20 -3.66
N ILE A 368 11.66 13.87 -3.50
CA ILE A 368 11.55 15.27 -3.05
C ILE A 368 10.99 15.36 -1.61
N LEU A 369 10.39 14.28 -1.10
CA LEU A 369 9.78 14.23 0.25
C LEU A 369 10.72 13.65 1.32
N TYR A 370 11.91 13.19 0.92
CA TYR A 370 13.05 12.79 1.77
C TYR A 370 14.35 13.16 1.06
#